data_AF-W0ZAW0-F1
#
_entry.id   AF-W0ZAW0-F1
#
_cell.length_a   1.000
_cell.length_b   1.000
_cell.length_c   1.000
_cell.angle_alpha   90.00
_cell.angle_beta   90.00
_cell.angle_gamma   90.00
#
_symmetry.space_group_name_H-M   'P 1'
#
loop_
_entity.id
_entity.type
_entity.pdbx_description
1 polymer ?
#
loop_
_entity_poly.entity_id
_entity_poly.type
_entity_poly.pdbx_seq_one_letter_code
_entity_poly.pdbx_strand_id
1 'polypeptide(L)'
;MTGDPLDDILQRSAPHVSSARDADVRAMISAARAQAPVRRGVPRIALGVSLAVLLVGSAGVATASSVWDWGSGMSDPDRSYTYTSPTWGSCELRFGDYVAANPLRQAELDHVINEWFANTDIEAEAAPLVGEYLQQIEEDQRTDPDIVVADPRLPDLNYWFASDQAVGELLDRELKEHGFDGGEGTGLASGAGQVHCDDEQWQ
;
A
#
# COMPACT_ATOMS: atom_id res chain seq x y z
N MET A 1 -44.02 -1.35 -7.19
CA MET A 1 -42.83 -1.52 -6.34
C MET A 1 -43.14 -0.82 -5.03
N THR A 2 -43.44 -1.59 -3.99
CA THR A 2 -43.64 -1.11 -2.62
C THR A 2 -42.26 -0.82 -2.03
N GLY A 3 -42.03 0.39 -1.53
CA GLY A 3 -40.75 0.79 -0.94
C GLY A 3 -40.39 -0.07 0.28
N ASP A 4 -39.11 -0.38 0.42
CA ASP A 4 -38.57 -1.17 1.53
C ASP A 4 -38.58 -0.32 2.81
N PRO A 5 -39.12 -0.79 3.94
CA PRO A 5 -39.03 -0.10 5.24
C PRO A 5 -37.59 0.24 5.65
N LEU A 6 -36.57 -0.43 5.12
CA LEU A 6 -35.16 -0.10 5.34
C LEU A 6 -34.77 1.22 4.68
N ASP A 7 -35.28 1.53 3.48
CA ASP A 7 -35.00 2.78 2.77
C ASP A 7 -35.52 3.98 3.58
N ASP A 8 -36.69 3.84 4.20
CA ASP A 8 -37.31 4.88 5.05
C ASP A 8 -36.50 5.18 6.33
N ILE A 9 -35.75 4.20 6.85
CA ILE A 9 -34.87 4.40 8.01
C ILE A 9 -33.60 5.11 7.57
N LEU A 10 -32.97 4.66 6.49
CA LEU A 10 -31.75 5.27 5.94
C LEU A 10 -31.98 6.73 5.56
N GLN A 11 -33.12 7.04 4.95
CA GLN A 11 -33.44 8.38 4.50
C GLN A 11 -33.72 9.34 5.68
N ARG A 12 -34.22 8.83 6.82
CA ARG A 12 -34.38 9.61 8.07
C ARG A 12 -33.09 9.82 8.83
N SER A 13 -32.11 8.93 8.67
CA SER A 13 -30.81 9.03 9.33
C SER A 13 -29.80 9.90 8.59
N ALA A 14 -30.11 10.35 7.37
CA ALA A 14 -29.24 11.24 6.61
C ALA A 14 -29.08 12.60 7.34
N PRO A 15 -27.88 12.96 7.80
CA PRO A 15 -27.62 14.26 8.40
C PRO A 15 -27.88 15.37 7.37
N HIS A 16 -28.41 16.50 7.82
CA HIS A 16 -28.63 17.63 6.92
C HIS A 16 -27.27 18.20 6.51
N VAL A 17 -26.82 17.86 5.30
CA VAL A 17 -25.59 18.41 4.71
C VAL A 17 -25.88 19.82 4.21
N SER A 18 -25.38 20.82 4.93
CA SER A 18 -25.32 22.18 4.39
C SER A 18 -24.22 22.23 3.33
N SER A 19 -24.52 22.72 2.12
CA SER A 19 -23.48 22.96 1.12
C SER A 19 -22.45 23.93 1.69
N ALA A 20 -21.18 23.54 1.64
CA ALA A 20 -20.08 24.44 1.97
C ALA A 20 -20.18 25.66 1.05
N ARG A 21 -20.19 26.87 1.61
CA ARG A 21 -20.25 28.07 0.79
C ARG A 21 -18.91 28.21 0.06
N ASP A 22 -18.94 28.67 -1.18
CA ASP A 22 -17.72 28.90 -1.98
C ASP A 22 -16.69 29.80 -1.30
N ALA A 23 -17.12 30.64 -0.35
CA ALA A 23 -16.23 31.45 0.47
C ALA A 23 -15.41 30.62 1.47
N ASP A 24 -16.01 29.58 2.07
CA ASP A 24 -15.37 28.70 3.05
C ASP A 24 -14.36 27.79 2.37
N VAL A 25 -14.71 27.25 1.20
CA VAL A 25 -13.79 26.46 0.36
C VAL A 25 -12.59 27.30 -0.10
N ARG A 26 -12.83 28.54 -0.53
CA ARG A 26 -11.75 29.46 -0.92
C ARG A 26 -10.86 29.86 0.27
N ALA A 27 -11.43 30.02 1.46
CA ALA A 27 -10.67 30.30 2.68
C ALA A 27 -9.78 29.12 3.10
N MET A 28 -10.26 27.88 2.95
CA MET A 28 -9.45 26.68 3.19
C MET A 28 -8.30 26.57 2.18
N ILE A 29 -8.57 26.80 0.89
CA ILE A 29 -7.54 26.77 -0.16
C ILE A 29 -6.47 27.85 0.06
N SER A 30 -6.87 29.06 0.47
CA SER A 30 -5.91 30.14 0.73
C SER A 30 -5.06 29.87 1.98
N ALA A 31 -5.65 29.31 3.04
CA ALA A 31 -4.92 28.87 4.23
C ALA A 31 -3.90 27.76 3.92
N ALA A 32 -4.27 26.79 3.08
CA ALA A 32 -3.36 25.73 2.63
C ALA A 32 -2.19 26.28 1.81
N ARG A 33 -2.45 27.24 0.89
CA ARG A 33 -1.40 27.88 0.09
C ARG A 33 -0.45 28.75 0.93
N ALA A 34 -0.92 29.33 2.03
CA ALA A 34 -0.09 30.11 2.93
C ALA A 34 0.90 29.25 3.75
N GLN A 35 0.63 27.95 3.90
CA GLN A 35 1.50 27.00 4.62
C GLN A 35 2.49 26.27 3.69
N ALA A 36 2.37 26.44 2.37
CA ALA A 36 3.33 25.87 1.43
C ALA A 36 4.67 26.63 1.49
N PRO A 37 5.82 25.95 1.67
CA PRO A 37 7.12 26.60 1.71
C PRO A 37 7.45 27.29 0.37
N VAL A 38 7.76 28.59 0.43
CA VAL A 38 8.17 29.36 -0.75
C VAL A 38 9.54 28.87 -1.22
N ARG A 39 9.57 28.21 -2.39
CA ARG A 39 10.82 27.80 -3.06
C ARG A 39 11.67 29.04 -3.37
N ARG A 40 12.67 29.31 -2.53
CA ARG A 40 13.72 30.29 -2.84
C ARG A 40 14.59 29.72 -3.96
N GLY A 41 14.57 30.36 -5.12
CA GLY A 41 15.36 29.97 -6.28
C GLY A 41 16.86 30.03 -5.97
N VAL A 42 17.52 28.88 -6.08
CA VAL A 42 18.99 28.78 -5.99
C VAL A 42 19.56 29.12 -7.38
N PRO A 43 20.53 30.05 -7.49
CA PRO A 43 21.13 30.36 -8.78
C PRO A 43 21.97 29.19 -9.28
N ARG A 44 21.77 28.84 -10.55
CA ARG A 44 22.56 27.83 -11.27
C ARG A 44 24.01 28.28 -11.38
N ILE A 45 24.90 27.64 -10.63
CA ILE A 45 26.33 27.61 -10.95
C ILE A 45 26.68 26.16 -11.25
N ALA A 46 26.90 25.90 -12.53
CA ALA A 46 27.48 24.67 -13.02
C ALA A 46 28.94 24.59 -12.55
N LEU A 47 29.27 23.50 -11.87
CA LEU A 47 30.65 23.04 -11.71
C LEU A 47 30.61 21.52 -11.62
N GLY A 48 30.94 20.90 -12.75
CA GLY A 48 31.19 19.48 -12.82
C GLY A 48 32.42 19.15 -12.00
N VAL A 49 32.28 18.13 -11.15
CA VAL A 49 33.39 17.31 -10.69
C VAL A 49 32.88 15.87 -10.73
N SER A 50 33.47 15.13 -11.64
CA SER A 50 33.43 13.69 -11.75
C SER A 50 33.83 13.04 -10.43
N LEU A 51 32.93 12.26 -9.83
CA LEU A 51 33.28 11.25 -8.85
C LEU A 51 32.55 9.96 -9.22
N ALA A 52 33.28 9.09 -9.92
CA ALA A 52 32.92 7.69 -10.03
C ALA A 52 32.97 7.09 -8.62
N VAL A 53 31.81 6.93 -8.00
CA VAL A 53 31.63 6.11 -6.81
C VAL A 53 30.97 4.82 -7.26
N LEU A 54 31.62 3.73 -6.87
CA LEU A 54 31.30 2.35 -7.14
C LEU A 54 29.82 2.04 -6.92
N LEU A 55 29.15 1.64 -8.00
CA LEU A 55 27.88 0.92 -7.98
C LEU A 55 28.12 -0.51 -7.46
N VAL A 56 27.94 -0.70 -6.16
CA VAL A 56 27.47 -1.97 -5.59
C VAL A 56 26.59 -1.59 -4.39
N GLY A 57 25.28 -1.82 -4.52
CA GLY A 57 24.35 -1.82 -3.39
C GLY A 57 23.66 -0.49 -3.08
N SER A 58 22.74 -0.08 -3.95
CA SER A 58 21.47 0.57 -3.62
C SER A 58 20.92 1.15 -4.91
N ALA A 59 20.19 0.32 -5.66
CA ALA A 59 19.24 0.85 -6.62
C ALA A 59 18.12 1.49 -5.81
N GLY A 60 18.36 2.69 -5.27
CA GLY A 60 17.29 3.59 -4.86
C GLY A 60 16.62 4.06 -6.14
N VAL A 61 15.76 3.22 -6.70
CA VAL A 61 14.80 3.65 -7.73
C VAL A 61 14.05 4.80 -7.08
N ALA A 62 14.07 5.97 -7.73
CA ALA A 62 13.29 7.09 -7.27
C ALA A 62 11.83 6.62 -7.22
N THR A 63 11.33 6.34 -6.02
CA THR A 63 9.93 5.97 -5.82
C THR A 63 9.13 7.17 -6.29
N ALA A 64 8.52 7.03 -7.46
CA ALA A 64 7.49 7.96 -7.87
C ALA A 64 6.37 7.74 -6.86
N SER A 65 6.31 8.59 -5.82
CA SER A 65 5.10 8.70 -5.03
C SER A 65 4.02 9.11 -6.02
N SER A 66 3.28 8.13 -6.54
CA SER A 66 2.21 8.38 -7.47
C SER A 66 1.22 9.32 -6.76
N VAL A 67 0.63 10.25 -7.50
CA VAL A 67 -0.42 11.16 -6.95
C VAL A 67 -1.74 10.38 -6.79
N TRP A 68 -1.64 9.08 -6.53
CA TRP A 68 -2.73 8.16 -6.39
C TRP A 68 -3.45 8.39 -5.07
N ASP A 69 -4.78 8.29 -5.09
CA ASP A 69 -5.62 8.44 -3.90
C ASP A 69 -5.66 7.08 -3.18
N TRP A 70 -4.65 6.87 -2.33
CA TRP A 70 -4.57 5.71 -1.46
C TRP A 70 -5.77 5.66 -0.52
N GLY A 71 -6.28 4.45 -0.28
CA GLY A 71 -7.37 4.24 0.68
C GLY A 71 -7.05 4.80 2.06
N SER A 72 -8.09 5.05 2.86
CA SER A 72 -7.90 5.40 4.27
C SER A 72 -6.98 4.37 4.94
N GLY A 73 -6.00 4.84 5.72
CA GLY A 73 -5.04 3.95 6.39
C GLY A 73 -3.84 3.50 5.54
N MET A 74 -3.81 3.84 4.25
CA MET A 74 -2.68 3.58 3.32
C MET A 74 -1.87 4.85 3.00
N SER A 75 -2.12 5.94 3.75
CA SER A 75 -1.47 7.23 3.52
C SER A 75 -0.02 7.26 3.97
N ASP A 76 0.40 6.34 4.84
CA ASP A 76 1.77 6.22 5.32
C ASP A 76 2.65 5.58 4.23
N PRO A 77 3.57 6.32 3.59
CA PRO A 77 4.44 5.77 2.57
C PRO A 77 5.52 4.86 3.16
N ASP A 78 5.78 4.91 4.47
CA ASP A 78 6.84 4.14 5.10
C ASP A 78 6.46 2.65 5.20
N ARG A 79 5.17 2.32 5.08
CA ARG A 79 4.64 0.95 5.00
C ARG A 79 4.43 0.51 3.56
N SER A 80 5.46 0.70 2.72
CA SER A 80 5.39 0.37 1.29
C SER A 80 6.51 -0.57 0.83
N TYR A 81 6.21 -1.30 -0.23
CA TYR A 81 7.10 -2.23 -0.92
C TYR A 81 6.95 -1.99 -2.42
N THR A 82 8.06 -1.88 -3.14
CA THR A 82 8.04 -1.69 -4.60
C THR A 82 8.57 -2.90 -5.33
N TYR A 83 7.97 -3.21 -6.48
CA TYR A 83 8.42 -4.30 -7.35
C TYR A 83 8.19 -3.95 -8.81
N THR A 84 8.82 -4.72 -9.71
CA THR A 84 8.57 -4.60 -11.16
C THR A 84 7.64 -5.73 -11.59
N SER A 85 6.45 -5.37 -12.04
CA SER A 85 5.49 -6.31 -12.61
C SER A 85 5.89 -6.74 -14.03
N PRO A 86 5.50 -7.93 -14.50
CA PRO A 86 5.84 -8.41 -15.84
C PRO A 86 5.46 -7.46 -16.98
N THR A 87 4.29 -6.82 -16.91
CA THR A 87 3.78 -5.91 -17.95
C THR A 87 3.34 -4.54 -17.43
N TRP A 88 2.96 -4.41 -16.15
CA TRP A 88 2.49 -3.13 -15.56
C TRP A 88 3.60 -2.17 -15.09
N GLY A 89 4.87 -2.52 -15.32
CA GLY A 89 6.01 -1.66 -14.99
C GLY A 89 6.30 -1.63 -13.49
N SER A 90 6.63 -0.44 -12.97
CA SER A 90 6.90 -0.28 -11.53
C SER A 90 5.58 -0.27 -10.76
N CYS A 91 5.52 -1.06 -9.69
CA CYS A 91 4.40 -1.14 -8.78
C CYS A 91 4.82 -0.73 -7.37
N GLU A 92 3.91 -0.05 -6.68
CA GLU A 92 3.98 0.25 -5.25
C GLU A 92 2.84 -0.51 -4.54
N LEU A 93 3.19 -1.31 -3.55
CA LEU A 93 2.27 -2.00 -2.66
C LEU A 93 2.34 -1.33 -1.29
N ARG A 94 1.21 -0.85 -0.78
CA ARG A 94 1.10 -0.24 0.54
C ARG A 94 0.29 -1.10 1.48
N PHE A 95 0.69 -1.07 2.74
CA PHE A 95 0.13 -1.87 3.80
C PHE A 95 -0.37 -1.00 4.95
N GLY A 96 -1.53 -1.35 5.50
CA GLY A 96 -2.22 -0.49 6.45
C GLY A 96 -3.46 -1.11 7.05
N ASP A 97 -4.27 -0.27 7.71
CA ASP A 97 -5.50 -0.68 8.42
C ASP A 97 -5.31 -1.88 9.37
N TYR A 98 -4.12 -1.96 9.97
CA TYR A 98 -3.79 -2.98 10.95
C TYR A 98 -4.49 -2.70 12.26
N VAL A 99 -5.36 -3.62 12.65
CA VAL A 99 -6.10 -3.55 13.91
C VAL A 99 -5.72 -4.75 14.76
N ALA A 100 -5.28 -4.52 15.99
CA ALA A 100 -5.01 -5.59 16.94
C ALA A 100 -6.32 -6.24 17.42
N ALA A 101 -6.32 -7.57 17.56
CA ALA A 101 -7.44 -8.30 18.14
C ALA A 101 -7.75 -7.86 19.59
N ASN A 102 -6.71 -7.49 20.33
CA ASN A 102 -6.85 -6.80 21.61
C ASN A 102 -6.54 -5.30 21.42
N PRO A 103 -7.55 -4.42 21.52
CA PRO A 103 -7.35 -2.97 21.34
C PRO A 103 -6.35 -2.35 22.32
N LEU A 104 -6.10 -2.97 23.47
CA LEU A 104 -5.10 -2.49 24.44
C LEU A 104 -3.66 -2.66 23.94
N ARG A 105 -3.44 -3.47 22.90
CA ARG A 105 -2.13 -3.69 22.28
C ARG A 105 -1.95 -2.94 20.95
N GLN A 106 -2.90 -2.09 20.53
CA GLN A 106 -2.81 -1.40 19.24
C GLN A 106 -1.51 -0.57 19.10
N ALA A 107 -1.14 0.18 20.13
CA ALA A 107 0.08 1.00 20.08
C ALA A 107 1.36 0.15 20.00
N GLU A 108 1.35 -1.03 20.61
CA GLU A 108 2.46 -1.99 20.50
C GLU A 108 2.53 -2.57 19.09
N LEU A 109 1.37 -2.97 18.52
CA LEU A 109 1.29 -3.45 17.15
C LEU A 109 1.82 -2.41 16.15
N ASP A 110 1.33 -1.17 16.24
CA ASP A 110 1.77 -0.09 15.36
C ASP A 110 3.26 0.18 15.48
N HIS A 111 3.83 0.08 16.69
CA HIS A 111 5.25 0.25 16.91
C HIS A 111 6.07 -0.86 16.23
N VAL A 112 5.70 -2.12 16.41
CA VAL A 112 6.37 -3.28 15.79
C VAL A 112 6.32 -3.17 14.27
N ILE A 113 5.14 -2.91 13.70
CA ILE A 113 4.98 -2.77 12.25
C ILE A 113 5.86 -1.63 11.72
N ASN A 114 5.80 -0.45 12.35
CA ASN A 114 6.58 0.70 11.89
C ASN A 114 8.09 0.47 12.00
N GLU A 115 8.54 -0.15 13.09
CA GLU A 115 9.95 -0.45 13.29
C GLU A 115 10.44 -1.50 12.28
N TRP A 116 9.64 -2.52 12.00
CA TRP A 116 9.96 -3.54 11.02
C TRP A 116 10.09 -2.97 9.61
N PHE A 117 9.09 -2.21 9.14
CA PHE A 117 9.14 -1.55 7.83
C PHE A 117 10.32 -0.55 7.72
N ALA A 118 10.67 0.14 8.81
CA ALA A 118 11.79 1.08 8.80
C ALA A 118 13.18 0.43 8.74
N ASN A 119 13.32 -0.81 9.20
CA ASN A 119 14.63 -1.45 9.38
C ASN A 119 14.86 -2.69 8.50
N THR A 120 13.82 -3.19 7.82
CA THR A 120 13.88 -4.41 7.02
C THR A 120 14.07 -4.09 5.54
N ASP A 121 15.00 -4.78 4.88
CA ASP A 121 15.09 -4.77 3.43
C ASP A 121 14.05 -5.74 2.86
N ILE A 122 12.78 -5.28 2.83
CA ILE A 122 11.64 -6.10 2.42
C ILE A 122 11.82 -6.61 1.00
N GLU A 123 12.43 -5.84 0.10
CA GLU A 123 12.70 -6.28 -1.26
C GLU A 123 13.64 -7.48 -1.30
N ALA A 124 14.75 -7.41 -0.57
CA ALA A 124 15.69 -8.52 -0.50
C ALA A 124 15.10 -9.75 0.19
N GLU A 125 14.31 -9.58 1.25
CA GLU A 125 13.72 -10.68 2.02
C GLU A 125 12.52 -11.32 1.32
N ALA A 126 11.69 -10.53 0.61
CA ALA A 126 10.52 -11.04 -0.09
C ALA A 126 10.90 -11.74 -1.40
N ALA A 127 11.96 -11.33 -2.10
CA ALA A 127 12.36 -11.89 -3.39
C ALA A 127 12.34 -13.43 -3.49
N PRO A 128 12.93 -14.21 -2.55
CA PRO A 128 12.82 -15.67 -2.60
C PRO A 128 11.39 -16.18 -2.44
N LEU A 129 10.61 -15.61 -1.52
CA LEU A 129 9.22 -15.99 -1.26
C LEU A 129 8.31 -15.67 -2.45
N VAL A 130 8.51 -14.52 -3.11
CA VAL A 130 7.77 -14.15 -4.32
C VAL A 130 7.92 -15.21 -5.41
N GLY A 131 9.14 -15.73 -5.59
CA GLY A 131 9.39 -16.81 -6.55
C GLY A 131 8.64 -18.10 -6.21
N GLU A 132 8.63 -18.48 -4.93
CA GLU A 132 7.91 -19.67 -4.44
C GLU A 132 6.39 -19.53 -4.60
N TYR A 133 5.81 -18.41 -4.16
CA TYR A 133 4.38 -18.15 -4.29
C TYR A 133 3.94 -18.04 -5.76
N LEU A 134 4.73 -17.38 -6.61
CA LEU A 134 4.42 -17.29 -8.03
C LEU A 134 4.40 -18.68 -8.68
N GLN A 135 5.39 -19.52 -8.39
CA GLN A 135 5.42 -20.90 -8.89
C GLN A 135 4.20 -21.70 -8.42
N GLN A 136 3.81 -21.56 -7.16
CA GLN A 136 2.64 -22.23 -6.61
C GLN A 136 1.35 -21.79 -7.30
N ILE A 137 1.14 -20.47 -7.43
CA ILE A 137 -0.03 -19.88 -8.10
C ILE A 137 -0.14 -20.42 -9.53
N GLU A 138 0.97 -20.43 -10.29
CA GLU A 138 0.98 -20.91 -11.67
C GLU A 138 0.76 -22.43 -11.80
N GLU A 139 1.16 -23.24 -10.81
CA GLU A 139 0.85 -24.68 -10.77
C GLU A 139 -0.64 -24.92 -10.48
N ASP A 140 -1.18 -24.22 -9.48
CA ASP A 140 -2.59 -24.33 -9.11
C ASP A 140 -3.49 -23.95 -10.31
N GLN A 141 -3.15 -22.88 -11.02
CA GLN A 141 -3.87 -22.44 -12.24
C GLN A 141 -3.76 -23.44 -13.40
N ARG A 142 -2.64 -24.16 -13.53
CA ARG A 142 -2.48 -25.20 -14.57
C ARG A 142 -3.31 -26.44 -14.28
N THR A 143 -3.57 -26.72 -13.01
CA THR A 143 -4.27 -27.93 -12.57
C THR A 143 -5.77 -27.74 -12.40
N ASP A 144 -6.24 -26.49 -12.29
CA ASP A 144 -7.67 -26.15 -12.21
C ASP A 144 -8.25 -25.71 -13.57
N PRO A 145 -9.12 -26.52 -14.21
CA PRO A 145 -9.72 -26.20 -15.50
C PRO A 145 -10.69 -25.01 -15.46
N ASP A 146 -11.18 -24.60 -14.28
CA ASP A 146 -12.11 -23.48 -14.12
C ASP A 146 -11.39 -22.12 -13.99
N ILE A 147 -10.07 -22.11 -13.73
CA ILE A 147 -9.25 -20.88 -13.58
C ILE A 147 -8.65 -20.41 -14.92
N VAL A 148 -8.82 -21.18 -16.00
CA VAL A 148 -8.31 -20.81 -17.34
C VAL A 148 -9.19 -19.74 -18.01
N VAL A 149 -9.29 -18.58 -17.40
CA VAL A 149 -9.71 -17.34 -18.07
C VAL A 149 -8.47 -16.76 -18.72
N ALA A 150 -8.51 -16.55 -20.04
CA ALA A 150 -7.45 -15.87 -20.77
C ALA A 150 -7.49 -14.36 -20.46
N ASP A 151 -7.23 -14.00 -19.20
CA ASP A 151 -7.03 -12.62 -18.79
C ASP A 151 -5.59 -12.23 -19.15
N PRO A 152 -5.36 -11.26 -20.06
CA PRO A 152 -4.02 -10.82 -20.42
C PRO A 152 -3.23 -10.24 -19.24
N ARG A 153 -3.92 -9.88 -18.13
CA ARG A 153 -3.35 -9.34 -16.90
C ARG A 153 -2.88 -10.43 -15.94
N LEU A 154 -3.19 -11.70 -16.21
CA LEU A 154 -2.92 -12.80 -15.30
C LEU A 154 -1.46 -12.86 -14.80
N PRO A 155 -0.43 -12.62 -15.64
CA PRO A 155 0.94 -12.58 -15.15
C PRO A 155 1.19 -11.50 -14.09
N ASP A 156 0.62 -10.30 -14.28
CA ASP A 156 0.75 -9.18 -13.34
C ASP A 156 -0.05 -9.41 -12.07
N LEU A 157 -1.27 -9.95 -12.20
CA LEU A 157 -2.10 -10.34 -11.05
C LEU A 157 -1.40 -11.41 -10.21
N ASN A 158 -0.83 -12.44 -10.84
CA ASN A 158 -0.09 -13.48 -10.15
C ASN A 158 1.13 -12.92 -9.42
N TYR A 159 1.87 -12.03 -10.08
CA TYR A 159 3.04 -11.39 -9.48
C TYR A 159 2.66 -10.50 -8.29
N TRP A 160 1.57 -9.75 -8.41
CA TRP A 160 1.01 -8.98 -7.31
C TRP A 160 0.61 -9.88 -6.13
N PHE A 161 -0.16 -10.94 -6.38
CA PHE A 161 -0.56 -11.87 -5.31
C PHE A 161 0.65 -12.53 -4.64
N ALA A 162 1.65 -12.94 -5.42
CA ALA A 162 2.88 -13.51 -4.88
C ALA A 162 3.65 -12.50 -4.02
N SER A 163 3.71 -11.25 -4.45
CA SER A 163 4.30 -10.13 -3.71
C SER A 163 3.58 -9.84 -2.39
N ASP A 164 2.25 -9.76 -2.42
CA ASP A 164 1.42 -9.53 -1.25
C ASP A 164 1.54 -10.67 -0.23
N GLN A 165 1.51 -11.93 -0.68
CA GLN A 165 1.70 -13.09 0.19
C GLN A 165 3.10 -13.16 0.79
N ALA A 166 4.15 -12.85 0.02
CA ALA A 166 5.52 -12.84 0.51
C ALA A 166 5.70 -11.82 1.64
N VAL A 167 5.25 -10.57 1.45
CA VAL A 167 5.36 -9.53 2.49
C VAL A 167 4.46 -9.86 3.68
N GLY A 168 3.25 -10.38 3.43
CA GLY A 168 2.34 -10.83 4.48
C GLY A 168 2.92 -11.93 5.36
N GLU A 169 3.65 -12.89 4.79
CA GLU A 169 4.34 -13.94 5.56
C GLU A 169 5.50 -13.37 6.39
N LEU A 170 6.31 -12.48 5.82
CA LEU A 170 7.41 -11.84 6.56
C LEU A 170 6.86 -11.04 7.74
N LEU A 171 5.79 -10.27 7.52
CA LEU A 171 5.14 -9.51 8.58
C LEU A 171 4.53 -10.44 9.64
N ASP A 172 3.84 -11.51 9.24
CA ASP A 172 3.29 -12.49 10.18
C ASP A 172 4.37 -13.13 11.06
N ARG A 173 5.55 -13.42 10.49
CA ARG A 173 6.71 -13.93 11.23
C ARG A 173 7.19 -12.92 12.28
N GLU A 174 7.39 -11.66 11.87
CA GLU A 174 7.79 -10.59 12.77
C GLU A 174 6.78 -10.41 13.92
N LEU A 175 5.49 -10.34 13.57
CA LEU A 175 4.41 -10.20 14.52
C LEU A 175 4.40 -11.35 15.54
N LYS A 176 4.60 -12.59 15.10
CA LYS A 176 4.73 -13.76 15.98
C LYS A 176 5.91 -13.65 16.94
N GLU A 177 7.07 -13.18 16.49
CA GLU A 177 8.24 -12.96 17.35
C GLU A 177 7.96 -11.94 18.46
N HIS A 178 7.06 -11.00 18.20
CA HIS A 178 6.57 -9.99 19.16
C HIS A 178 5.28 -10.40 19.90
N GLY A 179 4.92 -11.69 19.86
CA GLY A 179 3.77 -12.23 20.59
C GLY A 179 2.41 -11.84 20.00
N PHE A 180 2.35 -11.50 18.72
CA PHE A 180 1.13 -11.39 17.93
C PHE A 180 0.90 -12.67 17.11
N ASP A 181 0.73 -13.81 17.78
CA ASP A 181 0.73 -15.16 17.19
C ASP A 181 -0.63 -15.69 16.70
N GLY A 182 -1.70 -14.90 16.80
CA GLY A 182 -3.04 -15.32 16.40
C GLY A 182 -3.78 -16.19 17.43
N GLY A 183 -3.22 -16.36 18.64
CA GLY A 183 -3.94 -16.89 19.79
C GLY A 183 -5.10 -15.98 20.24
N GLU A 184 -5.84 -16.42 21.25
CA GLU A 184 -7.02 -15.68 21.74
C GLU A 184 -6.64 -14.26 22.21
N GLY A 185 -7.01 -13.26 21.41
CA GLY A 185 -6.69 -11.86 21.68
C GLY A 185 -5.24 -11.45 21.39
N THR A 186 -4.43 -12.32 20.81
CA THR A 186 -3.01 -12.08 20.49
C THR A 186 -2.75 -12.03 18.99
N GLY A 187 -3.75 -11.77 18.14
CA GLY A 187 -3.56 -11.66 16.68
C GLY A 187 -3.86 -10.28 16.11
N LEU A 188 -3.82 -10.20 14.78
CA LEU A 188 -4.47 -9.15 14.00
C LEU A 188 -5.99 -9.45 13.88
N ALA A 189 -6.82 -8.43 14.10
CA ALA A 189 -8.23 -8.45 13.72
C ALA A 189 -8.42 -8.09 12.24
N SER A 190 -7.59 -7.19 11.71
CA SER A 190 -7.56 -6.81 10.30
C SER A 190 -6.19 -6.30 9.89
N GLY A 191 -5.98 -6.30 8.59
CA GLY A 191 -4.91 -5.63 7.85
C GLY A 191 -5.33 -5.56 6.38
N ALA A 192 -4.81 -4.60 5.65
CA ALA A 192 -5.10 -4.44 4.24
C ALA A 192 -3.84 -4.10 3.44
N GLY A 193 -3.89 -4.43 2.16
CA GLY A 193 -2.90 -4.06 1.16
C GLY A 193 -3.58 -3.37 -0.02
N GLN A 194 -2.90 -2.39 -0.62
CA GLN A 194 -3.33 -1.77 -1.88
C GLN A 194 -2.13 -1.67 -2.82
N VAL A 195 -2.32 -2.04 -4.09
CA VAL A 195 -1.31 -1.89 -5.14
C VAL A 195 -1.67 -0.75 -6.07
N HIS A 196 -0.64 -0.08 -6.59
CA HIS A 196 -0.75 0.78 -7.76
C HIS A 196 0.47 0.57 -8.65
N CYS A 197 0.27 0.44 -9.96
CA CYS A 197 1.35 0.32 -10.93
C CYS A 197 1.28 1.40 -12.01
N ASP A 198 2.43 1.79 -12.57
CA ASP A 198 2.53 2.84 -13.58
C ASP A 198 1.64 2.59 -14.81
N ASP A 199 1.64 1.36 -15.31
CA ASP A 199 0.93 0.96 -16.53
C ASP A 199 -0.21 -0.04 -16.25
N GLU A 200 -0.83 0.03 -15.06
CA GLU A 200 -1.91 -0.87 -14.66
C GLU A 200 -3.13 -0.80 -15.60
N GLN A 201 -3.65 -1.97 -15.99
CA GLN A 201 -4.80 -2.08 -16.89
C GLN A 201 -6.00 -2.71 -16.16
N TRP A 202 -6.81 -1.90 -15.47
CA TRP A 202 -7.99 -2.40 -14.75
C TRP A 202 -9.23 -2.66 -15.64
N GLN A 203 -9.16 -2.35 -16.94
CA GLN A 203 -10.29 -2.41 -17.89
C GLN A 203 -10.41 -3.75 -18.62
#